data_AF-A0A2S0KBC8-F1
#
_entry.id   AF-A0A2S0KBC8-F1
#
_cell.length_a   1.000
_cell.length_b   1.000
_cell.length_c   1.000
_cell.angle_alpha   90.00
_cell.angle_beta   90.00
_cell.angle_gamma   90.00
#
_symmetry.space_group_name_H-M   'P 1'
#
loop_
_entity.id
_entity.type
_entity.pdbx_description
1 polymer ?
#
loop_
_entity_poly.entity_id
_entity_poly.type
_entity_poly.pdbx_seq_one_letter_code
_entity_poly.pdbx_strand_id
1 'polypeptide(L)'
;MTGDVAGVPPERLPVVLAGLAGAQPGVLVAGLAAEGVHGTVVVGEAQTPPPTARAAVLAVDLTIDAGSAEEELLAALRATGAPVALVGAGAGADADWPGRLAAARRRLDPARRLPVFAVSTDLLRAGDPTRSGLPALARWCADPGPAAGPDPSAAPARDRVRRDGRAADPAREGAARLAGARAGLADLRGRLAVDLRAGAAQLTRRIQSARGPVATE
;
A
#
# COMPACT_ATOMS: atom_id res chain seq x y z
N MET A 1 20.98 -17.16 -14.88
CA MET A 1 19.89 -17.30 -15.88
C MET A 1 19.02 -16.07 -15.73
N THR A 2 19.47 -14.96 -16.32
CA THR A 2 18.90 -13.63 -16.14
C THR A 2 17.93 -13.42 -17.29
N GLY A 3 16.63 -13.52 -17.03
CA GLY A 3 15.61 -13.31 -18.06
C GLY A 3 15.74 -11.90 -18.60
N ASP A 4 16.00 -11.81 -19.90
CA ASP A 4 16.08 -10.56 -20.64
C ASP A 4 14.69 -9.90 -20.65
N VAL A 5 14.53 -8.83 -19.87
CA VAL A 5 13.29 -8.05 -19.78
C VAL A 5 13.22 -7.00 -20.91
N ALA A 6 14.23 -6.94 -21.80
CA ALA A 6 14.36 -5.91 -22.83
C ALA A 6 13.29 -5.93 -23.94
N GLY A 7 12.28 -6.79 -23.84
CA GLY A 7 11.19 -6.90 -24.83
C GLY A 7 9.78 -6.90 -24.25
N VAL A 8 9.59 -6.70 -22.93
CA VAL A 8 8.25 -6.63 -22.36
C VAL A 8 7.66 -5.25 -22.65
N PRO A 9 6.53 -5.16 -23.36
CA PRO A 9 5.85 -3.89 -23.57
C PRO A 9 5.51 -3.24 -22.22
N PRO A 10 5.66 -1.91 -22.04
CA PRO A 10 5.45 -1.24 -20.76
C PRO A 10 4.03 -1.46 -20.21
N GLU A 11 3.05 -1.70 -21.07
CA GLU A 11 1.67 -2.03 -20.69
C GLU A 11 1.50 -3.40 -20.03
N ARG A 12 2.51 -4.29 -20.16
CA ARG A 12 2.54 -5.62 -19.52
C ARG A 12 3.37 -5.66 -18.25
N LEU A 13 4.04 -4.57 -17.90
CA LEU A 13 4.79 -4.48 -16.64
C LEU A 13 3.83 -4.38 -15.45
N PRO A 14 4.18 -5.00 -14.30
CA PRO A 14 3.33 -5.01 -13.13
C PRO A 14 3.21 -3.62 -12.50
N VAL A 15 2.11 -3.40 -11.78
CA VAL A 15 2.00 -2.29 -10.82
C VAL A 15 2.48 -2.80 -9.46
N VAL A 16 3.36 -2.06 -8.80
CA VAL A 16 3.82 -2.40 -7.46
C VAL A 16 3.03 -1.59 -6.45
N LEU A 17 2.36 -2.25 -5.51
CA LEU A 17 1.68 -1.63 -4.40
C LEU A 17 2.42 -1.96 -3.10
N ALA A 18 3.03 -0.97 -2.47
CA ALA A 18 3.57 -1.10 -1.12
C ALA A 18 2.63 -0.44 -0.12
N GLY A 19 2.56 -0.99 1.08
CA GLY A 19 1.81 -0.40 2.18
C GLY A 19 1.79 -1.32 3.39
N LEU A 20 1.71 -0.72 4.57
CA LEU A 20 1.53 -1.46 5.81
C LEU A 20 0.13 -2.07 5.89
N ALA A 21 -0.05 -3.05 6.79
CA ALA A 21 -1.33 -3.76 6.95
C ALA A 21 -2.52 -2.80 7.18
N GLY A 22 -2.32 -1.70 7.91
CA GLY A 22 -3.32 -0.67 8.17
C GLY A 22 -3.84 0.02 6.90
N ALA A 23 -3.00 0.17 5.88
CA ALA A 23 -3.36 0.75 4.58
C ALA A 23 -4.18 -0.23 3.71
N GLN A 24 -4.36 -1.47 4.17
CA GLN A 24 -5.18 -2.51 3.54
C GLN A 24 -4.84 -2.74 2.06
N PRO A 25 -3.58 -3.07 1.73
CA PRO A 25 -3.14 -3.22 0.35
C PRO A 25 -3.97 -4.26 -0.42
N GLY A 26 -4.46 -5.31 0.24
CA GLY A 26 -5.34 -6.30 -0.40
C GLY A 26 -6.68 -5.73 -0.91
N VAL A 27 -7.27 -4.75 -0.21
CA VAL A 27 -8.50 -4.08 -0.66
C VAL A 27 -8.21 -3.23 -1.90
N LEU A 28 -7.08 -2.52 -1.89
CA LEU A 28 -6.65 -1.70 -3.02
C LEU A 28 -6.31 -2.57 -4.24
N VAL A 29 -5.63 -3.71 -4.08
CA VAL A 29 -5.36 -4.64 -5.19
C VAL A 29 -6.65 -5.21 -5.77
N ALA A 30 -7.58 -5.65 -4.93
CA ALA A 30 -8.87 -6.17 -5.40
C ALA A 30 -9.64 -5.10 -6.17
N GLY A 31 -9.65 -3.86 -5.67
CA GLY A 31 -10.23 -2.72 -6.37
C GLY A 31 -9.55 -2.45 -7.72
N LEU A 32 -8.22 -2.31 -7.73
CA LEU A 32 -7.44 -2.06 -8.94
C LEU A 32 -7.69 -3.14 -10.01
N ALA A 33 -7.78 -4.40 -9.61
CA ALA A 33 -8.11 -5.49 -10.51
C ALA A 33 -9.52 -5.37 -11.10
N ALA A 34 -10.51 -4.90 -10.32
CA ALA A 34 -11.86 -4.62 -10.82
C ALA A 34 -11.90 -3.44 -11.81
N GLU A 35 -10.97 -2.50 -11.70
CA GLU A 35 -10.76 -1.39 -12.65
C GLU A 35 -9.87 -1.78 -13.86
N GLY A 36 -9.54 -3.07 -14.02
CA GLY A 36 -8.75 -3.59 -15.13
C GLY A 36 -7.23 -3.43 -14.99
N VAL A 37 -6.73 -3.02 -13.81
CA VAL A 37 -5.29 -3.00 -13.51
C VAL A 37 -4.87 -4.38 -13.03
N HIS A 38 -4.33 -5.18 -13.96
CA HIS A 38 -3.85 -6.52 -13.69
C HIS A 38 -2.34 -6.54 -13.38
N GLY A 39 -1.88 -7.59 -12.71
CA GLY A 39 -0.46 -7.78 -12.39
C GLY A 39 0.04 -6.95 -11.21
N THR A 40 -0.83 -6.62 -10.24
CA THR A 40 -0.42 -5.86 -9.06
C THR A 40 0.36 -6.74 -8.07
N VAL A 41 1.59 -6.34 -7.74
CA VAL A 41 2.44 -7.01 -6.75
C VAL A 41 2.37 -6.25 -5.43
N VAL A 42 1.99 -6.93 -4.35
CA VAL A 42 1.98 -6.35 -3.00
C VAL A 42 3.33 -6.54 -2.35
N VAL A 43 3.94 -5.45 -1.88
CA VAL A 43 5.23 -5.46 -1.18
C VAL A 43 5.03 -4.96 0.24
N GLY A 44 5.26 -5.83 1.23
CA GLY A 44 5.26 -5.46 2.65
C GLY A 44 6.63 -5.03 3.15
N GLU A 45 6.75 -4.81 4.46
CA GLU A 45 8.05 -4.59 5.12
C GLU A 45 9.03 -5.73 4.79
N ALA A 46 10.30 -5.37 4.61
CA ALA A 46 11.42 -6.27 4.29
C ALA A 46 11.34 -7.02 2.93
N GLN A 47 10.37 -6.73 2.07
CA GLN A 47 10.30 -7.28 0.72
C GLN A 47 10.91 -6.32 -0.30
N THR A 48 11.77 -6.84 -1.17
CA THR A 48 12.33 -6.06 -2.27
C THR A 48 11.32 -6.01 -3.43
N PRO A 49 10.91 -4.83 -3.90
CA PRO A 49 10.04 -4.73 -5.06
C PRO A 49 10.73 -5.29 -6.31
N PRO A 50 9.96 -5.79 -7.30
CA PRO A 50 10.53 -6.27 -8.55
C PRO A 50 11.34 -5.16 -9.24
N PRO A 51 12.43 -5.51 -9.95
CA PRO A 51 13.35 -4.54 -10.54
C PRO A 51 12.75 -3.74 -11.70
N THR A 52 11.61 -4.17 -12.24
CA THR A 52 10.88 -3.45 -13.29
C THR A 52 9.40 -3.41 -12.91
N ALA A 53 8.81 -2.22 -13.01
CA ALA A 53 7.40 -1.98 -12.75
C ALA A 53 6.92 -0.84 -13.66
N ARG A 54 5.65 -0.91 -14.07
CA ARG A 54 5.00 0.16 -14.82
C ARG A 54 4.82 1.41 -13.95
N ALA A 55 4.32 1.18 -12.74
CA ALA A 55 4.05 2.19 -11.74
C ALA A 55 4.25 1.60 -10.35
N ALA A 56 4.59 2.46 -9.40
CA ALA A 56 4.73 2.15 -8.00
C ALA A 56 3.75 3.00 -7.17
N VAL A 57 3.09 2.39 -6.21
CA VAL A 57 2.11 3.03 -5.35
C VAL A 57 2.48 2.76 -3.90
N LEU A 58 2.65 3.82 -3.11
CA LEU A 58 2.75 3.71 -1.67
C LEU A 58 1.39 4.06 -1.04
N ALA A 59 0.75 3.06 -0.44
CA ALA A 59 -0.46 3.21 0.35
C ALA A 59 -0.10 3.52 1.80
N VAL A 60 -0.64 4.63 2.31
CA VAL A 60 -0.45 5.12 3.69
C VAL A 60 -1.79 5.03 4.41
N ASP A 61 -1.79 4.39 5.58
CA ASP A 61 -2.94 4.35 6.47
C ASP A 61 -3.20 5.74 7.05
N LEU A 62 -4.35 6.34 6.73
CA LEU A 62 -4.68 7.66 7.26
C LEU A 62 -5.10 7.63 8.73
N THR A 63 -5.26 6.48 9.38
CA THR A 63 -5.62 6.42 10.81
C THR A 63 -4.42 6.57 11.75
N ILE A 64 -3.21 6.51 11.20
CA ILE A 64 -1.94 6.65 11.93
C ILE A 64 -1.03 7.64 11.21
N ASP A 65 -0.09 8.24 11.95
CA ASP A 65 0.93 9.09 11.34
C ASP A 65 1.94 8.24 10.56
N ALA A 66 2.27 8.66 9.34
CA ALA A 66 3.36 8.07 8.57
C ALA A 66 4.69 8.16 9.36
N GLY A 67 5.47 7.09 9.33
CA GLY A 67 6.71 6.93 10.06
C GLY A 67 7.88 6.47 9.19
N SER A 68 8.88 5.86 9.84
CA SER A 68 10.08 5.35 9.16
C SER A 68 9.79 4.16 8.24
N ALA A 69 8.79 3.34 8.57
CA ALA A 69 8.41 2.20 7.74
C ALA A 69 7.91 2.64 6.35
N GLU A 70 7.06 3.67 6.29
CA GLU A 70 6.62 4.25 5.03
C GLU A 70 7.76 4.93 4.26
N GLU A 71 8.72 5.53 4.95
CA GLU A 71 9.93 6.12 4.33
C GLU A 71 10.80 5.04 3.68
N GLU A 72 11.01 3.91 4.35
CA GLU A 72 11.76 2.77 3.84
C GLU A 72 11.07 2.15 2.62
N LEU A 73 9.75 1.95 2.68
CA LEU A 73 8.96 1.47 1.54
C LEU A 73 9.03 2.47 0.37
N LEU A 74 8.96 3.78 0.64
CA LEU A 74 9.09 4.80 -0.41
C LEU A 74 10.47 4.76 -1.08
N ALA A 75 11.54 4.60 -0.29
CA ALA A 75 12.89 4.48 -0.81
C ALA A 75 13.04 3.23 -1.69
N ALA A 76 12.50 2.09 -1.25
CA ALA A 76 12.49 0.84 -2.01
C ALA A 76 11.74 0.99 -3.34
N LEU A 77 10.57 1.64 -3.33
CA LEU A 77 9.82 1.92 -4.56
C LEU A 77 10.58 2.85 -5.52
N ARG A 78 11.21 3.91 -5.01
CA ARG A 78 12.02 4.82 -5.83
C ARG A 78 13.21 4.11 -6.48
N ALA A 79 13.80 3.14 -5.80
CA ALA A 79 14.92 2.36 -6.33
C ALA A 79 14.55 1.51 -7.56
N THR A 80 13.26 1.25 -7.80
CA THR A 80 12.79 0.56 -9.02
C THR A 80 12.90 1.42 -10.29
N GLY A 81 13.04 2.74 -10.14
CA GLY A 81 13.01 3.69 -11.26
C GLY A 81 11.61 3.91 -11.87
N ALA A 82 10.58 3.21 -11.38
CA ALA A 82 9.20 3.41 -11.81
C ALA A 82 8.63 4.74 -11.28
N PRO A 83 7.66 5.36 -11.98
CA PRO A 83 6.89 6.47 -11.43
C PRO A 83 6.19 6.07 -10.14
N VAL A 84 6.33 6.88 -9.09
CA VAL A 84 5.79 6.59 -7.75
C VAL A 84 4.64 7.55 -7.43
N ALA A 85 3.53 7.02 -6.91
CA ALA A 85 2.43 7.81 -6.33
C ALA A 85 2.22 7.51 -4.84
N LEU A 86 1.68 8.49 -4.12
CA LEU A 86 1.18 8.34 -2.75
C LEU A 86 -0.34 8.16 -2.75
N VAL A 87 -0.83 7.20 -1.96
CA VAL A 87 -2.26 6.96 -1.77
C VAL A 87 -2.58 7.03 -0.28
N GLY A 88 -3.44 7.97 0.11
CA GLY A 88 -4.06 7.95 1.44
C GLY A 88 -5.19 6.94 1.47
N ALA A 89 -4.98 5.81 2.15
CA ALA A 89 -5.99 4.78 2.37
C ALA A 89 -6.87 5.13 3.57
N GLY A 90 -8.19 5.00 3.41
CA GLY A 90 -9.18 5.38 4.43
C GLY A 90 -9.69 6.81 4.25
N ALA A 91 -9.61 7.37 3.05
CA ALA A 91 -10.20 8.67 2.75
C ALA A 91 -11.72 8.65 3.01
N GLY A 92 -12.25 9.71 3.58
CA GLY A 92 -13.67 9.83 3.94
C GLY A 92 -14.08 9.14 5.24
N ALA A 93 -13.15 8.52 5.98
CA ALA A 93 -13.48 7.87 7.26
C ALA A 93 -13.92 8.86 8.37
N ASP A 94 -13.37 10.09 8.36
CA ASP A 94 -13.76 11.20 9.25
C ASP A 94 -13.37 12.55 8.65
N ALA A 95 -13.86 13.67 9.19
CA ALA A 95 -13.64 15.00 8.61
C ALA A 95 -12.17 15.45 8.50
N ASP A 96 -11.28 14.89 9.30
CA ASP A 96 -9.87 15.30 9.39
C ASP A 96 -8.94 14.52 8.44
N TRP A 97 -9.48 13.55 7.68
CA TRP A 97 -8.70 12.77 6.70
C TRP A 97 -7.85 13.64 5.75
N PRO A 98 -8.29 14.82 5.25
CA PRO A 98 -7.46 15.64 4.37
C PRO A 98 -6.21 16.19 5.09
N GLY A 99 -6.35 16.53 6.37
CA GLY A 99 -5.26 17.02 7.20
C GLY A 99 -4.19 15.96 7.43
N ARG A 100 -4.61 14.71 7.67
CA ARG A 100 -3.70 13.57 7.85
C ARG A 100 -3.00 13.16 6.55
N LEU A 101 -3.70 13.19 5.42
CA LEU A 101 -3.05 13.02 4.12
C LEU A 101 -2.00 14.11 3.84
N ALA A 102 -2.31 15.36 4.17
CA ALA A 102 -1.36 16.45 4.05
C ALA A 102 -0.14 16.28 4.99
N ALA A 103 -0.34 15.76 6.20
CA ALA A 103 0.74 15.45 7.13
C ALA A 103 1.63 14.32 6.62
N ALA A 104 1.04 13.22 6.16
CA ALA A 104 1.77 12.12 5.53
C ALA A 104 2.60 12.61 4.33
N ARG A 105 2.02 13.45 3.46
CA ARG A 105 2.75 14.04 2.33
C ARG A 105 3.90 14.93 2.77
N ARG A 106 3.72 15.80 3.77
CA ARG A 106 4.81 16.67 4.27
C ARG A 106 6.02 15.86 4.74
N ARG A 107 5.77 14.67 5.29
CA ARG A 107 6.82 13.76 5.74
C ARG A 107 7.47 13.00 4.58
N LEU A 108 6.66 12.36 3.73
CA LEU A 108 7.13 11.43 2.70
C LEU A 108 7.57 12.10 1.40
N ASP A 109 6.96 13.23 1.06
CA ASP A 109 7.20 14.00 -0.16
C ASP A 109 7.19 15.52 0.14
N PRO A 110 8.19 16.02 0.91
CA PRO A 110 8.26 17.42 1.31
C PRO A 110 8.37 18.36 0.10
N ALA A 111 9.00 17.91 -0.99
CA ALA A 111 9.14 18.66 -2.24
C ALA A 111 7.87 18.62 -3.13
N ARG A 112 6.82 17.90 -2.72
CA ARG A 112 5.53 17.81 -3.41
C ARG A 112 5.64 17.32 -4.86
N ARG A 113 6.56 16.40 -5.14
CA ARG A 113 6.83 15.88 -6.49
C ARG A 113 5.97 14.68 -6.86
N LEU A 114 5.42 13.97 -5.88
CA LEU A 114 4.64 12.76 -6.13
C LEU A 114 3.18 13.11 -6.43
N PRO A 115 2.54 12.43 -7.40
CA PRO A 115 1.09 12.37 -7.50
C PRO A 115 0.51 11.84 -6.19
N VAL A 116 -0.59 12.43 -5.73
CA VAL A 116 -1.27 12.06 -4.49
C VAL A 116 -2.73 11.75 -4.79
N PHE A 117 -3.18 10.59 -4.33
CA PHE A 117 -4.56 10.14 -4.43
C PHE A 117 -5.12 9.88 -3.03
N ALA A 118 -6.44 9.96 -2.91
CA ALA A 118 -7.18 9.63 -1.70
C ALA A 118 -8.16 8.51 -2.05
N VAL A 119 -8.08 7.38 -1.36
CA VAL A 119 -8.92 6.21 -1.62
C VAL A 119 -9.68 5.80 -0.36
N SER A 120 -11.00 5.74 -0.48
CA SER A 120 -11.88 5.23 0.56
C SER A 120 -11.93 3.71 0.50
N THR A 121 -11.23 3.04 1.42
CA THR A 121 -11.25 1.58 1.52
C THR A 121 -12.61 1.04 1.99
N ASP A 122 -13.40 1.85 2.70
CA ASP A 122 -14.74 1.48 3.12
C ASP A 122 -15.74 1.48 1.95
N LEU A 123 -15.68 2.47 1.05
CA LEU A 123 -16.47 2.45 -0.18
C LEU A 123 -16.08 1.28 -1.09
N LEU A 124 -14.79 0.94 -1.18
CA LEU A 124 -14.34 -0.25 -1.91
C LEU A 124 -14.92 -1.54 -1.33
N ARG A 125 -14.93 -1.68 0.00
CA ARG A 125 -15.53 -2.85 0.68
C ARG A 125 -17.05 -2.90 0.52
N ALA A 126 -17.70 -1.74 0.46
CA ALA A 126 -19.13 -1.62 0.21
C ALA A 126 -19.51 -1.89 -1.27
N GLY A 127 -18.53 -2.07 -2.16
CA GLY A 127 -18.78 -2.31 -3.58
C GLY A 127 -19.07 -1.05 -4.40
N ASP A 128 -18.63 0.13 -3.93
CA ASP A 128 -18.75 1.41 -4.64
C ASP A 128 -17.37 1.96 -5.04
N PRO A 129 -16.71 1.35 -6.05
CA PRO A 129 -15.40 1.82 -6.50
C PRO A 129 -15.49 3.21 -7.16
N THR A 130 -16.60 3.55 -7.81
CA THR A 130 -16.77 4.82 -8.52
C THR A 130 -16.61 6.03 -7.60
N ARG A 131 -17.15 5.95 -6.37
CA ARG A 131 -17.04 7.04 -5.38
C ARG A 131 -15.82 6.93 -4.47
N SER A 132 -15.08 5.82 -4.55
CA SER A 132 -13.94 5.57 -3.65
C SER A 132 -12.69 6.41 -3.96
N GLY A 133 -12.60 7.02 -5.14
CA GLY A 133 -11.37 7.67 -5.63
C GLY A 133 -10.39 6.72 -6.34
N LEU A 134 -10.66 5.41 -6.31
CA LEU A 134 -9.86 4.39 -6.99
C LEU A 134 -9.78 4.55 -8.52
N PRO A 135 -10.85 4.93 -9.27
CA PRO A 135 -10.75 5.05 -10.73
C PRO A 135 -9.69 6.05 -11.19
N ALA A 136 -9.46 7.13 -10.41
CA ALA A 136 -8.41 8.09 -10.68
C ALA A 136 -7.01 7.47 -10.51
N LEU A 137 -6.82 6.65 -9.47
CA LEU A 137 -5.58 5.90 -9.25
C LEU A 137 -5.38 4.85 -10.37
N ALA A 138 -6.42 4.11 -10.74
CA ALA A 138 -6.36 3.10 -11.79
C ALA A 138 -5.96 3.70 -13.15
N ARG A 139 -6.57 4.85 -13.50
CA ARG A 139 -6.20 5.61 -14.71
C ARG A 139 -4.75 6.06 -14.69
N TRP A 140 -4.23 6.51 -13.54
CA TRP A 140 -2.83 6.88 -13.42
C TRP A 140 -1.90 5.66 -13.53
N CYS A 141 -2.24 4.52 -12.94
CA CYS A 141 -1.47 3.28 -13.10
C CYS A 141 -1.42 2.81 -14.57
N ALA A 142 -2.48 3.11 -15.35
CA ALA A 142 -2.58 2.80 -16.77
C ALA A 142 -1.84 3.81 -17.67
N ASP A 143 -1.42 4.97 -17.18
CA ASP A 143 -0.61 5.91 -17.94
C ASP A 143 0.22 6.76 -16.98
N PRO A 144 1.20 6.15 -16.29
CA PRO A 144 1.99 6.88 -15.33
C PRO A 144 2.93 7.81 -16.10
N GLY A 145 2.83 9.11 -15.83
CA GLY A 145 3.77 10.09 -16.37
C GLY A 145 5.23 9.74 -16.02
N PRO A 146 6.21 10.49 -16.56
CA PRO A 146 7.62 10.17 -16.37
C PRO A 146 7.98 10.05 -14.89
N ALA A 147 8.87 9.11 -14.57
CA ALA A 147 9.36 8.97 -13.20
C ALA A 147 9.94 10.31 -12.74
N ALA A 148 9.59 10.72 -11.52
CA ALA A 148 10.17 11.91 -10.94
C ALA A 148 11.69 11.72 -10.91
N GLY A 149 12.43 12.52 -11.70
CA GLY A 149 13.88 12.40 -11.81
C GLY A 149 14.59 12.42 -10.45
N PRO A 150 15.84 11.94 -10.38
CA PRO A 150 16.56 11.80 -9.11
C PRO A 150 16.47 13.09 -8.29
N ASP A 151 16.19 12.94 -7.01
CA ASP A 151 16.18 14.07 -6.07
C ASP A 151 17.60 14.68 -6.05
N PRO A 152 17.79 15.94 -6.47
CA PRO A 152 19.11 16.57 -6.43
C PRO A 152 19.64 16.74 -4.99
N SER A 153 18.78 16.62 -3.97
CA SER A 153 19.17 16.60 -2.56
C SER A 153 19.60 15.20 -2.06
N ALA A 154 19.39 14.15 -2.85
CA ALA A 154 19.81 12.78 -2.53
C ALA A 154 21.25 12.49 -3.02
N ALA A 155 22.17 13.44 -2.84
CA ALA A 155 23.59 13.12 -2.90
C ALA A 155 23.87 12.02 -1.88
N PRO A 156 24.70 11.00 -2.20
CA PRO A 156 24.88 9.86 -1.32
C PRO A 156 25.44 10.36 0.02
N ALA A 157 24.70 10.13 1.10
CA ALA A 157 25.18 10.26 2.47
C ALA A 157 26.23 9.17 2.75
N ARG A 158 27.33 9.18 2.00
CA ARG A 158 28.56 8.48 2.33
C ARG A 158 29.40 9.51 3.07
N ASP A 159 29.85 9.12 4.26
CA ASP A 159 30.85 9.82 5.09
C ASP A 159 30.38 10.78 6.21
N ARG A 160 29.29 10.46 6.92
CA ARG A 160 29.02 11.03 8.26
C ARG A 160 28.95 10.02 9.41
N VAL A 161 29.22 8.74 9.17
CA VAL A 161 29.37 7.74 10.25
C VAL A 161 30.83 7.68 10.70
N ARG A 162 31.41 8.80 11.14
CA ARG A 162 32.65 8.78 11.94
C ARG A 162 32.93 10.08 12.70
N ARG A 163 32.02 10.42 13.62
CA ARG A 163 32.25 11.13 14.89
C ARG A 163 30.91 11.75 15.26
N ASP A 164 30.22 11.09 16.19
CA ASP A 164 29.73 11.74 17.40
C ASP A 164 29.09 10.65 18.25
N GLY A 165 29.89 10.13 19.19
CA GLY A 165 29.34 9.33 20.26
C GLY A 165 28.53 10.24 21.17
N ARG A 166 27.21 10.06 21.22
CA ARG A 166 26.41 10.43 22.39
C ARG A 166 25.06 9.71 22.40
N ALA A 167 24.92 8.84 23.39
CA ALA A 167 23.72 8.22 23.98
C ALA A 167 22.54 7.86 23.05
N ALA A 168 22.26 6.55 22.96
CA ALA A 168 20.99 6.03 22.47
C ALA A 168 19.83 6.70 23.24
N ASP A 169 18.92 7.35 22.50
CA ASP A 169 17.71 7.96 23.05
C ASP A 169 16.68 6.84 23.33
N PRO A 170 16.42 6.49 24.60
CA PRO A 170 15.54 5.37 24.98
C PRO A 170 14.09 5.59 24.53
N ALA A 171 13.69 6.83 24.22
CA ALA A 171 12.34 7.13 23.75
C ALA A 171 12.09 6.62 22.32
N ARG A 172 13.11 6.66 21.44
CA ARG A 172 12.99 6.16 20.06
C ARG A 172 12.94 4.64 20.01
N GLU A 173 13.70 3.97 20.87
CA GLU A 173 13.69 2.51 20.97
C GLU A 173 12.39 1.99 21.59
N GLY A 174 11.83 2.74 22.56
CA GLY A 174 10.49 2.49 23.10
C GLY A 174 9.39 2.63 22.05
N ALA A 175 9.44 3.68 21.23
CA ALA A 175 8.48 3.89 20.14
C ALA A 175 8.54 2.79 19.08
N ALA A 176 9.73 2.34 18.69
CA ALA A 176 9.92 1.25 17.74
C ALA A 176 9.39 -0.09 18.29
N ARG A 177 9.66 -0.41 19.57
CA ARG A 177 9.11 -1.61 20.21
C ARG A 177 7.59 -1.57 20.34
N LEU A 178 7.01 -0.40 20.63
CA LEU A 178 5.56 -0.22 20.75
C LEU A 178 4.87 -0.31 19.37
N ALA A 179 5.51 0.21 18.32
CA ALA A 179 5.04 0.09 16.94
C ALA A 179 5.05 -1.38 16.48
N GLY A 180 6.14 -2.11 16.74
CA GLY A 180 6.23 -3.55 16.45
C GLY A 180 5.18 -4.38 17.21
N ALA A 181 4.95 -4.07 18.49
CA ALA A 181 3.93 -4.75 19.30
C ALA A 181 2.50 -4.50 18.79
N ARG A 182 2.20 -3.28 18.31
CA ARG A 182 0.88 -2.94 17.75
C ARG A 182 0.67 -3.52 16.36
N ALA A 183 1.71 -3.58 15.53
CA ALA A 183 1.67 -4.25 14.23
C ALA A 183 1.36 -5.75 14.39
N GLY A 184 1.98 -6.43 15.36
CA GLY A 184 1.67 -7.83 15.66
C GLY A 184 0.22 -8.04 16.11
N LEU A 185 -0.35 -7.09 16.85
CA LEU A 185 -1.74 -7.16 17.33
C LEU A 185 -2.75 -6.87 16.21
N ALA A 186 -2.41 -5.99 15.27
CA ALA A 186 -3.20 -5.76 14.07
C ALA A 186 -3.17 -6.96 13.11
N ASP A 187 -2.01 -7.61 12.93
CA ASP A 187 -1.87 -8.83 12.13
C ASP A 187 -2.71 -9.99 12.71
N LEU A 188 -2.66 -10.18 14.04
CA LEU A 188 -3.50 -11.17 14.73
C LEU A 188 -5.00 -10.91 14.52
N ARG A 189 -5.44 -9.65 14.60
CA ARG A 189 -6.85 -9.29 14.34
C ARG A 189 -7.24 -9.49 12.88
N GLY A 190 -6.33 -9.20 11.95
CA GLY A 190 -6.52 -9.45 10.52
C GLY A 190 -6.74 -10.93 10.22
N ARG A 191 -5.88 -11.80 10.76
CA ARG A 191 -6.00 -13.26 10.60
C ARG A 191 -7.30 -13.81 11.19
N LEU A 192 -7.65 -13.38 12.42
CA LEU A 192 -8.91 -13.78 13.06
C LEU A 192 -10.14 -13.35 12.24
N ALA A 193 -10.11 -12.15 11.64
CA ALA A 193 -11.22 -11.69 10.80
C ALA A 193 -11.34 -12.49 9.48
N VAL A 194 -10.22 -12.97 8.93
CA VAL A 194 -10.21 -13.84 7.75
C VAL A 194 -10.74 -15.23 8.10
N ASP A 195 -10.28 -15.82 9.22
CA ASP A 195 -10.72 -17.14 9.68
C ASP A 195 -12.21 -17.16 10.01
N LEU A 196 -12.73 -16.10 10.65
CA LEU A 196 -14.16 -15.96 10.92
C LEU A 196 -15.00 -15.88 9.64
N ARG A 197 -14.55 -15.17 8.60
CA ARG A 197 -15.25 -15.12 7.30
C ARG A 197 -15.19 -16.45 6.57
N ALA A 198 -14.06 -17.15 6.61
CA ALA A 198 -13.92 -18.48 6.04
C ALA A 198 -14.87 -19.49 6.71
N GLY A 199 -14.95 -19.45 8.05
CA GLY A 199 -15.88 -20.26 8.83
C GLY A 199 -17.36 -19.94 8.54
N ALA A 200 -17.72 -18.65 8.44
CA ALA A 200 -19.07 -18.23 8.09
C ALA A 200 -19.49 -18.66 6.68
N ALA A 201 -18.58 -18.59 5.71
CA ALA A 201 -18.81 -19.06 4.34
C ALA A 201 -18.99 -20.59 4.29
N GLN A 202 -18.22 -21.34 5.08
CA GLN A 202 -18.33 -22.81 5.16
C GLN A 202 -19.65 -23.25 5.82
N LEU A 203 -20.10 -22.53 6.85
CA LEU A 203 -21.39 -22.79 7.51
C LEU A 203 -22.56 -22.52 6.56
N THR A 204 -22.52 -21.40 5.84
CA THR A 204 -23.54 -21.03 4.83
C THR A 204 -23.63 -22.09 3.73
N ARG A 205 -22.48 -22.58 3.25
CA ARG A 205 -22.41 -23.67 2.26
C ARG A 205 -23.02 -24.97 2.79
N ARG A 206 -22.78 -25.32 4.05
CA ARG A 206 -23.37 -26.50 4.70
C ARG A 206 -24.88 -26.41 4.83
N ILE A 207 -25.41 -25.24 5.21
CA ILE A 207 -26.85 -24.99 5.31
C ILE A 207 -27.51 -25.10 3.94
N GLN A 208 -26.88 -24.56 2.89
CA GLN A 208 -27.37 -24.67 1.52
C GLN A 208 -27.34 -26.11 0.99
N SER A 209 -26.30 -26.89 1.30
CA SER A 209 -26.25 -28.32 0.92
C SER A 209 -27.24 -29.19 1.68
N ALA A 210 -27.63 -28.79 2.90
CA ALA A 210 -28.65 -29.49 3.70
C ALA A 210 -30.08 -29.18 3.25
N ARG A 211 -30.29 -28.01 2.61
CA ARG A 211 -31.52 -27.69 1.87
C ARG A 211 -31.42 -28.25 0.45
N GLY A 212 -31.50 -29.58 0.32
CA GLY A 212 -31.62 -30.24 -0.98
C GLY A 212 -32.84 -29.74 -1.78
N PRO A 213 -32.89 -30.01 -3.10
CA PRO A 213 -33.93 -29.48 -3.98
C PRO A 213 -35.32 -29.93 -3.51
N VAL A 214 -36.20 -28.95 -3.30
CA VAL A 214 -37.63 -29.23 -3.11
C VAL A 214 -38.14 -29.78 -4.45
N ALA A 215 -38.41 -31.08 -4.51
CA ALA A 215 -39.14 -31.68 -5.61
C ALA A 215 -40.54 -31.04 -5.65
N THR A 216 -40.79 -30.26 -6.70
CA THR A 216 -42.14 -29.84 -7.07
C THR A 216 -42.83 -31.00 -7.77
N GLU A 217 -43.81 -31.60 -7.09
CA GLU A 217 -44.95 -32.29 -7.72
C GLU A 217 -46.23 -31.60 -7.26
#